data_AF-A0AAU7DJ91-F1
#
_entry.id   AF-A0AAU7DJ91-F1
#
_cell.length_a   1.000
_cell.length_b   1.000
_cell.length_c   1.000
_cell.angle_alpha   90.00
_cell.angle_beta   90.00
_cell.angle_gamma   90.00
#
_symmetry.space_group_name_H-M   'P 1'
#
loop_
_entity.id
_entity.type
_entity.pdbx_description
1 polymer ?
#
loop_
_entity_poly.entity_id
_entity_poly.type
_entity_poly.pdbx_seq_one_letter_code
_entity_poly.pdbx_strand_id
1 'polypeptide(L)'
;MKTADGLSQNLQDALNNGVLKRLPLTFLPFVNEQLQKWQYLFPNERRSVQGLLLYVDSLSPQQSFALFKNVVQLEEKMDVRHWQFSTTEQTIQNSSQLARSPWFLEWRQAVQAVFDTVDQQSPQSKSSSAKRLVLLDIPRPLPLNPATAWRRWQGIGKPLHLQLDKDSVDPFEFLLAGVPSSSPNRSSSADTWVIDAGSSAVNAVLKRTPEFLSKPTSILLSYERLSSYRENFSHEMNTMRKDLADADAVFDRLRTVDVTPWSPPEVSADPAVREFVRSLYLSGNGAVIFGNSFVEWGASEAFRRARPSFLAAKFGVRAKPKPFTGVAVFDNPDKVNPAPSVDDLPGSAADAEILALYVWLAAQRFNEYQHSTVCVCLAESTSQAYLIAPTEFTAAFHADTASLPQLSSALATWIS
;
A
#
# COMPACT_ATOMS: atom_id res chain seq x y z
N MET A 1 -25.99 -15.42 -8.66
CA MET A 1 -24.65 -14.81 -8.71
C MET A 1 -23.67 -15.94 -8.97
N LYS A 2 -22.85 -15.91 -10.04
CA LYS A 2 -21.77 -16.90 -10.16
C LYS A 2 -20.82 -16.66 -8.99
N THR A 3 -20.66 -17.65 -8.11
CA THR A 3 -19.73 -17.58 -6.98
C THR A 3 -18.32 -17.42 -7.54
N ALA A 4 -17.60 -16.39 -7.09
CA ALA A 4 -16.20 -16.22 -7.45
C ALA A 4 -15.39 -17.42 -6.93
N ASP A 5 -14.48 -17.93 -7.75
CA ASP A 5 -13.55 -18.98 -7.32
C ASP A 5 -12.75 -18.50 -6.10
N GLY A 6 -12.56 -19.38 -5.11
CA GLY A 6 -11.77 -19.10 -3.90
C GLY A 6 -12.53 -18.48 -2.71
N LEU A 7 -13.86 -18.46 -2.72
CA LEU A 7 -14.67 -18.17 -1.52
C LEU A 7 -14.68 -19.38 -0.58
N SER A 8 -14.57 -19.15 0.73
CA SER A 8 -14.69 -20.21 1.75
C SER A 8 -16.11 -20.80 1.79
N GLN A 9 -16.26 -22.07 2.18
CA GLN A 9 -17.57 -22.74 2.22
C GLN A 9 -18.57 -21.97 3.09
N ASN A 10 -18.16 -21.56 4.29
CA ASN A 10 -19.02 -20.78 5.19
C ASN A 10 -19.51 -19.47 4.56
N LEU A 11 -18.65 -18.80 3.77
CA LEU A 11 -19.03 -17.57 3.08
C LEU A 11 -20.00 -17.86 1.93
N GLN A 12 -19.83 -18.96 1.21
CA GLN A 12 -20.80 -19.39 0.20
C GLN A 12 -22.16 -19.71 0.84
N ASP A 13 -22.17 -20.41 1.97
CA ASP A 13 -23.39 -20.74 2.72
C ASP A 13 -24.11 -19.47 3.19
N ALA A 14 -23.41 -18.50 3.76
CA ALA A 14 -23.96 -17.21 4.16
C ALA A 14 -24.58 -16.44 2.97
N LEU A 15 -23.91 -16.44 1.81
CA LEU A 15 -24.44 -15.83 0.59
C LEU A 15 -25.72 -16.53 0.11
N ASN A 16 -25.74 -17.87 0.16
CA ASN A 16 -26.92 -18.68 -0.21
C ASN A 16 -28.09 -18.47 0.76
N ASN A 17 -27.81 -18.25 2.05
CA ASN A 17 -28.79 -17.89 3.08
C ASN A 17 -29.33 -16.47 2.92
N GLY A 18 -28.81 -15.69 1.96
CA GLY A 18 -29.32 -14.36 1.63
C GLY A 18 -28.79 -13.26 2.55
N VAL A 19 -27.59 -13.41 3.13
CA VAL A 19 -26.96 -12.40 4.00
C VAL A 19 -26.94 -10.99 3.39
N LEU A 20 -26.76 -10.88 2.06
CA LEU A 20 -26.77 -9.59 1.36
C LEU A 20 -28.09 -8.83 1.50
N LYS A 21 -29.23 -9.53 1.62
CA LYS A 21 -30.56 -8.91 1.81
C LYS A 21 -30.70 -8.25 3.18
N ARG A 22 -29.79 -8.54 4.11
CA ARG A 22 -29.78 -8.00 5.48
C ARG A 22 -28.88 -6.77 5.61
N LEU A 23 -28.17 -6.38 4.55
CA LEU A 23 -27.30 -5.20 4.53
C LEU A 23 -28.08 -3.94 4.12
N PRO A 24 -27.69 -2.75 4.61
CA PRO A 24 -28.20 -1.47 4.12
C PRO A 24 -27.86 -1.22 2.64
N LEU A 25 -28.62 -0.34 1.99
CA LEU A 25 -28.45 -0.07 0.54
C LEU A 25 -27.06 0.47 0.21
N THR A 26 -26.51 1.32 1.08
CA THR A 26 -25.20 1.95 0.90
C THR A 26 -24.03 1.00 1.10
N PHE A 27 -24.25 -0.19 1.68
CA PHE A 27 -23.23 -1.24 1.81
C PHE A 27 -23.11 -2.12 0.57
N LEU A 28 -24.22 -2.31 -0.17
CA LEU A 28 -24.29 -3.24 -1.29
C LEU A 28 -23.24 -3.00 -2.39
N PRO A 29 -23.03 -1.77 -2.92
CA PRO A 29 -22.04 -1.57 -3.97
C PRO A 29 -20.63 -1.93 -3.54
N PHE A 30 -20.25 -1.62 -2.29
CA PHE A 30 -18.95 -2.04 -1.73
C PHE A 30 -18.85 -3.57 -1.70
N VAL A 31 -19.79 -4.24 -1.04
CA VAL A 31 -19.73 -5.69 -0.82
C VAL A 31 -19.77 -6.47 -2.15
N ASN A 32 -20.67 -6.09 -3.06
CA ASN A 32 -20.82 -6.77 -4.34
C ASN A 32 -19.57 -6.61 -5.21
N GLU A 33 -18.97 -5.41 -5.25
CA GLU A 33 -17.73 -5.20 -5.97
C GLU A 33 -16.58 -6.04 -5.41
N GLN A 34 -16.43 -6.09 -4.08
CA GLN A 34 -15.40 -6.90 -3.43
C GLN A 34 -15.58 -8.40 -3.72
N LEU A 35 -16.82 -8.91 -3.71
CA LEU A 35 -17.13 -10.30 -4.05
C LEU A 35 -16.83 -10.60 -5.53
N GLN A 36 -17.11 -9.67 -6.44
CA GLN A 36 -16.78 -9.82 -7.86
C GLN A 36 -15.26 -9.80 -8.11
N LYS A 37 -14.53 -8.97 -7.35
CA LYS A 37 -13.08 -8.79 -7.46
C LYS A 37 -12.28 -9.66 -6.49
N TRP A 38 -12.88 -10.71 -5.92
CA TRP A 38 -12.31 -11.49 -4.82
C TRP A 38 -10.86 -11.93 -5.04
N GLN A 39 -10.55 -12.42 -6.25
CA GLN A 39 -9.20 -12.88 -6.61
C GLN A 39 -8.15 -11.76 -6.62
N TYR A 40 -8.56 -10.50 -6.78
CA TYR A 40 -7.68 -9.32 -6.81
C TYR A 40 -7.53 -8.65 -5.43
N LEU A 41 -8.23 -9.15 -4.42
CA LEU A 41 -8.14 -8.66 -3.05
C LEU A 41 -6.96 -9.29 -2.32
N PHE A 42 -6.26 -8.50 -1.50
CA PHE A 42 -5.29 -9.03 -0.57
C PHE A 42 -5.97 -9.80 0.58
N PRO A 43 -5.25 -10.68 1.29
CA PRO A 43 -5.81 -11.44 2.41
C PRO A 43 -6.47 -10.56 3.49
N ASN A 44 -5.95 -9.37 3.74
CA ASN A 44 -6.57 -8.43 4.68
C ASN A 44 -7.96 -7.94 4.19
N GLU A 45 -8.06 -7.52 2.93
CA GLU A 45 -9.32 -7.08 2.32
C GLU A 45 -10.36 -8.23 2.32
N ARG A 46 -9.94 -9.44 1.92
CA ARG A 46 -10.77 -10.66 1.98
C ARG A 46 -11.27 -10.94 3.40
N ARG A 47 -10.38 -10.86 4.40
CA ARG A 47 -10.74 -11.09 5.80
C ARG A 47 -11.76 -10.06 6.31
N SER A 48 -11.61 -8.79 5.97
CA SER A 48 -12.55 -7.74 6.38
C SER A 48 -13.95 -7.98 5.81
N VAL A 49 -14.05 -8.25 4.50
CA VAL A 49 -15.34 -8.53 3.84
C VAL A 49 -15.96 -9.83 4.35
N GLN A 50 -15.18 -10.90 4.49
CA GLN A 50 -15.64 -12.16 5.05
C GLN A 50 -16.11 -12.00 6.51
N GLY A 51 -15.36 -11.26 7.33
CA GLY A 51 -15.69 -10.99 8.72
C GLY A 51 -17.03 -10.30 8.87
N LEU A 52 -17.27 -9.24 8.09
CA LEU A 52 -18.56 -8.55 8.05
C LEU A 52 -19.71 -9.52 7.69
N LEU A 53 -19.57 -10.27 6.60
CA LEU A 53 -20.65 -11.12 6.10
C LEU A 53 -20.95 -12.29 7.04
N LEU A 54 -19.93 -12.97 7.55
CA LEU A 54 -20.13 -14.07 8.48
C LEU A 54 -20.66 -13.58 9.83
N TYR A 55 -20.23 -12.41 10.31
CA TYR A 55 -20.79 -11.82 11.51
C TYR A 55 -22.28 -11.52 11.34
N VAL A 56 -22.66 -10.85 10.25
CA VAL A 56 -24.07 -10.56 9.96
C VAL A 56 -24.88 -11.85 9.85
N ASP A 57 -24.36 -12.87 9.14
CA ASP A 57 -25.05 -14.17 9.00
C ASP A 57 -25.31 -14.83 10.36
N SER A 58 -24.35 -14.75 11.28
CA SER A 58 -24.46 -15.32 12.64
C SER A 58 -25.48 -14.63 13.54
N LEU A 59 -25.87 -13.39 13.24
CA LEU A 59 -26.84 -12.63 14.04
C LEU A 59 -28.28 -13.10 13.75
N SER A 60 -29.16 -13.00 14.75
CA SER A 60 -30.60 -13.08 14.52
C SER A 60 -31.11 -11.88 13.68
N PRO A 61 -32.29 -11.96 13.06
CA PRO A 61 -32.86 -10.82 12.33
C PRO A 61 -32.98 -9.55 13.18
N GLN A 62 -33.35 -9.66 14.46
CA GLN A 62 -33.46 -8.52 15.37
C GLN A 62 -32.08 -7.91 15.69
N GLN A 63 -31.07 -8.75 15.89
CA GLN A 63 -29.70 -8.29 16.15
C GLN A 63 -29.10 -7.62 14.91
N SER A 64 -29.35 -8.18 13.71
CA SER A 64 -28.98 -7.58 12.43
C SER A 64 -29.58 -6.18 12.26
N PHE A 65 -30.88 -6.05 12.54
CA PHE A 65 -31.58 -4.78 12.47
C PHE A 65 -30.98 -3.77 13.46
N ALA A 66 -30.67 -4.21 14.68
CA ALA A 66 -30.04 -3.36 15.69
C ALA A 66 -28.64 -2.87 15.25
N LEU A 67 -27.82 -3.74 14.66
CA LEU A 67 -26.48 -3.39 14.15
C LEU A 67 -26.53 -2.26 13.12
N PHE A 68 -27.48 -2.32 12.19
CA PHE A 68 -27.59 -1.38 11.07
C PHE A 68 -28.56 -0.21 11.30
N LYS A 69 -29.23 -0.15 12.45
CA LYS A 69 -30.31 0.81 12.73
C LYS A 69 -29.93 2.25 12.40
N ASN A 70 -28.76 2.71 12.84
CA ASN A 70 -28.33 4.08 12.63
C ASN A 70 -28.05 4.37 11.15
N VAL A 71 -27.47 3.40 10.42
CA VAL A 71 -27.21 3.53 8.98
C VAL A 71 -28.53 3.63 8.22
N VAL A 72 -29.48 2.74 8.49
CA VAL A 72 -30.79 2.72 7.81
C VAL A 72 -31.57 4.01 8.05
N GLN A 73 -31.58 4.53 9.29
CA GLN A 73 -32.23 5.80 9.61
C GLN A 73 -31.61 6.98 8.85
N LEU A 74 -30.29 6.97 8.64
CA LEU A 74 -29.60 7.97 7.86
C LEU A 74 -29.91 7.80 6.36
N GLU A 75 -29.92 6.58 5.84
CA GLU A 75 -30.36 6.31 4.46
C GLU A 75 -31.78 6.82 4.17
N GLU A 76 -32.69 6.69 5.15
CA GLU A 76 -34.05 7.25 5.06
C GLU A 76 -34.05 8.78 5.06
N LYS A 77 -33.27 9.43 5.94
CA LYS A 77 -33.14 10.90 5.97
C LYS A 77 -32.51 11.47 4.70
N MET A 78 -31.59 10.71 4.10
CA MET A 78 -30.94 11.03 2.84
C MET A 78 -31.81 10.73 1.61
N ASP A 79 -32.87 9.94 1.81
CA ASP A 79 -33.75 9.46 0.75
C ASP A 79 -33.02 8.62 -0.32
N VAL A 80 -32.05 7.79 0.11
CA VAL A 80 -31.17 6.99 -0.78
C VAL A 80 -31.97 6.10 -1.74
N ARG A 81 -33.16 5.64 -1.34
CA ARG A 81 -34.02 4.78 -2.15
C ARG A 81 -34.50 5.42 -3.45
N HIS A 82 -34.59 6.74 -3.50
CA HIS A 82 -35.00 7.48 -4.70
C HIS A 82 -33.81 7.93 -5.55
N TRP A 83 -32.57 7.65 -5.12
CA TRP A 83 -31.39 7.93 -5.90
C TRP A 83 -31.19 6.86 -6.99
N GLN A 84 -30.58 7.24 -8.11
CA GLN A 84 -30.02 6.29 -9.07
C GLN A 84 -28.73 5.66 -8.50
N PHE A 85 -28.86 4.96 -7.38
CA PHE A 85 -27.76 4.40 -6.61
C PHE A 85 -27.45 2.99 -7.12
N SER A 86 -26.24 2.77 -7.64
CA SER A 86 -25.82 1.42 -8.03
C SER A 86 -25.68 0.54 -6.80
N THR A 87 -26.25 -0.66 -6.84
CA THR A 87 -26.04 -1.69 -5.81
C THR A 87 -25.00 -2.72 -6.21
N THR A 88 -24.53 -2.68 -7.45
CA THR A 88 -23.59 -3.68 -8.01
C THR A 88 -22.14 -3.31 -7.76
N GLU A 89 -21.80 -2.01 -7.84
CA GLU A 89 -20.42 -1.51 -7.77
C GLU A 89 -20.35 -0.08 -7.24
N GLN A 90 -19.18 0.34 -6.74
CA GLN A 90 -18.96 1.72 -6.36
C GLN A 90 -18.75 2.60 -7.60
N THR A 91 -19.61 3.61 -7.76
CA THR A 91 -19.51 4.57 -8.87
C THR A 91 -19.18 5.98 -8.36
N ILE A 92 -18.65 6.82 -9.26
CA ILE A 92 -18.48 8.26 -8.99
C ILE A 92 -19.84 8.90 -8.67
N GLN A 93 -20.90 8.45 -9.34
CA GLN A 93 -22.26 8.92 -9.09
C GLN A 93 -22.72 8.61 -7.66
N ASN A 94 -22.53 7.37 -7.18
CA ASN A 94 -22.85 6.99 -5.79
C ASN A 94 -22.08 7.87 -4.80
N SER A 95 -20.78 8.06 -5.03
CA SER A 95 -19.91 8.88 -4.17
C SER A 95 -20.34 10.34 -4.15
N SER A 96 -20.70 10.89 -5.31
CA SER A 96 -21.20 12.27 -5.45
C SER A 96 -22.54 12.48 -4.75
N GLN A 97 -23.47 11.53 -4.87
CA GLN A 97 -24.76 11.59 -4.17
C GLN A 97 -24.59 11.56 -2.65
N LEU A 98 -23.74 10.67 -2.14
CA LEU A 98 -23.40 10.62 -0.71
C LEU A 98 -22.75 11.92 -0.24
N ALA A 99 -21.73 12.41 -0.96
CA ALA A 99 -20.98 13.60 -0.56
C ALA A 99 -21.79 14.90 -0.59
N ARG A 100 -22.85 14.98 -1.42
CA ARG A 100 -23.77 16.12 -1.48
C ARG A 100 -24.78 16.13 -0.33
N SER A 101 -24.96 15.00 0.35
CA SER A 101 -25.91 14.90 1.45
C SER A 101 -25.41 15.69 2.67
N PRO A 102 -26.27 16.50 3.31
CA PRO A 102 -25.91 17.19 4.56
C PRO A 102 -25.62 16.21 5.70
N TRP A 103 -26.02 14.94 5.57
CA TRP A 103 -25.84 13.90 6.58
C TRP A 103 -24.61 13.00 6.35
N PHE A 104 -23.74 13.37 5.39
CA PHE A 104 -22.63 12.51 4.95
C PHE A 104 -21.67 12.14 6.09
N LEU A 105 -21.37 13.09 6.98
CA LEU A 105 -20.44 12.87 8.08
C LEU A 105 -21.02 11.90 9.11
N GLU A 106 -22.29 12.07 9.47
CA GLU A 106 -23.00 11.19 10.39
C GLU A 106 -23.15 9.78 9.80
N TRP A 107 -23.43 9.68 8.50
CA TRP A 107 -23.47 8.38 7.81
C TRP A 107 -22.11 7.69 7.84
N ARG A 108 -21.03 8.41 7.56
CA ARG A 108 -19.67 7.84 7.62
C ARG A 108 -19.33 7.33 9.01
N GLN A 109 -19.72 8.05 10.06
CA GLN A 109 -19.54 7.61 11.44
C GLN A 109 -20.38 6.37 11.77
N ALA A 110 -21.64 6.32 11.32
CA ALA A 110 -22.51 5.16 11.52
C ALA A 110 -21.99 3.91 10.79
N VAL A 111 -21.47 4.06 9.57
CA VAL A 111 -20.80 2.98 8.83
C VAL A 111 -19.56 2.49 9.59
N GLN A 112 -18.70 3.42 10.06
CA GLN A 112 -17.50 3.06 10.82
C GLN A 112 -17.85 2.26 12.08
N ALA A 113 -18.88 2.67 12.83
CA ALA A 113 -19.31 1.97 14.04
C ALA A 113 -19.73 0.51 13.78
N VAL A 114 -20.28 0.20 12.58
CA VAL A 114 -20.57 -1.18 12.20
C VAL A 114 -19.29 -1.99 12.04
N PHE A 115 -18.31 -1.46 11.31
CA PHE A 115 -17.01 -2.14 11.13
C PHE A 115 -16.28 -2.31 12.46
N ASP A 116 -16.27 -1.29 13.32
CA ASP A 116 -15.67 -1.37 14.66
C ASP A 116 -16.32 -2.48 15.50
N THR A 117 -17.64 -2.64 15.41
CA THR A 117 -18.38 -3.71 16.09
C THR A 117 -17.98 -5.09 15.56
N VAL A 118 -17.91 -5.25 14.23
CA VAL A 118 -17.48 -6.51 13.58
C VAL A 118 -16.06 -6.87 14.01
N ASP A 119 -15.14 -5.90 13.97
CA ASP A 119 -13.74 -6.10 14.30
C ASP A 119 -13.56 -6.49 15.77
N GLN A 120 -14.32 -5.92 16.71
CA GLN A 120 -14.29 -6.30 18.13
C GLN A 120 -14.73 -7.74 18.40
N GLN A 121 -15.61 -8.30 17.56
CA GLN A 121 -16.12 -9.67 17.71
C GLN A 121 -15.26 -10.72 17.00
N SER A 122 -14.31 -10.30 16.15
CA SER A 122 -13.42 -11.21 15.46
C SER A 122 -12.44 -11.88 16.45
N PRO A 123 -12.31 -13.22 16.47
CA PRO A 123 -11.37 -13.93 17.35
C PRO A 123 -9.92 -13.47 17.18
N GLN A 124 -9.57 -12.94 16.00
CA GLN A 124 -8.25 -12.38 15.69
C GLN A 124 -8.01 -10.97 16.25
N SER A 125 -9.06 -10.23 16.65
CA SER A 125 -8.88 -8.95 17.36
C SER A 125 -8.25 -9.13 18.75
N LYS A 126 -8.34 -10.36 19.29
CA LYS A 126 -7.68 -10.77 20.53
C LYS A 126 -6.27 -11.31 20.32
N SER A 127 -5.79 -11.41 19.08
CA SER A 127 -4.42 -11.83 18.76
C SER A 127 -3.46 -10.67 19.02
N SER A 128 -2.45 -10.94 19.85
CA SER A 128 -1.34 -10.06 20.24
C SER A 128 -0.93 -9.06 19.17
N SER A 129 -0.66 -7.82 19.60
CA SER A 129 0.01 -6.75 18.87
C SER A 129 1.19 -7.28 18.02
N ALA A 130 0.90 -7.73 16.80
CA ALA A 130 1.90 -8.33 15.94
C ALA A 130 2.97 -7.28 15.70
N LYS A 131 4.22 -7.62 16.02
CA LYS A 131 5.34 -6.70 15.90
C LYS A 131 5.61 -6.44 14.42
N ARG A 132 5.71 -5.16 14.06
CA ARG A 132 5.86 -4.68 12.68
C ARG A 132 7.15 -3.91 12.50
N LEU A 133 7.65 -3.91 11.28
CA LEU A 133 8.85 -3.18 10.90
C LEU A 133 8.61 -2.40 9.60
N VAL A 134 8.98 -1.12 9.63
CA VAL A 134 9.08 -0.27 8.45
C VAL A 134 10.54 0.14 8.28
N LEU A 135 11.14 -0.23 7.16
CA LEU A 135 12.52 0.09 6.82
C LEU A 135 12.53 1.01 5.61
N LEU A 136 13.03 2.23 5.76
CA LEU A 136 13.10 3.24 4.70
C LEU A 136 14.55 3.55 4.40
N ASP A 137 14.88 3.87 3.15
CA ASP A 137 16.23 4.25 2.75
C ASP A 137 16.27 5.45 1.82
N ILE A 138 17.08 6.42 2.22
CA ILE A 138 17.55 7.55 1.41
C ILE A 138 19.00 7.23 1.04
N PRO A 139 19.25 6.68 -0.16
CA PRO A 139 20.54 6.08 -0.51
C PRO A 139 21.65 7.11 -0.67
N ARG A 140 22.89 6.64 -0.59
CA ARG A 140 24.12 7.47 -0.60
C ARG A 140 24.19 8.55 -1.68
N PRO A 141 23.75 8.35 -2.94
CA PRO A 141 23.79 9.39 -3.96
C PRO A 141 22.94 10.62 -3.65
N LEU A 142 21.95 10.51 -2.75
CA LEU A 142 21.06 11.60 -2.38
C LEU A 142 21.67 12.43 -1.24
N PRO A 143 22.10 13.68 -1.51
CA PRO A 143 22.77 14.50 -0.52
C PRO A 143 21.77 15.01 0.52
N LEU A 144 21.99 14.69 1.80
CA LEU A 144 21.26 15.26 2.92
C LEU A 144 22.16 16.16 3.75
N ASN A 145 21.57 17.21 4.33
CA ASN A 145 22.24 18.04 5.32
C ASN A 145 22.05 17.40 6.71
N PRO A 146 23.13 16.93 7.37
CA PRO A 146 23.02 16.25 8.67
C PRO A 146 22.39 17.12 9.76
N ALA A 147 22.51 18.45 9.68
CA ALA A 147 21.93 19.37 10.66
C ALA A 147 20.41 19.54 10.49
N THR A 148 19.83 19.15 9.36
CA THR A 148 18.41 19.38 9.04
C THR A 148 17.65 18.15 8.57
N ALA A 149 18.33 17.04 8.26
CA ALA A 149 17.75 15.83 7.66
C ALA A 149 16.49 15.33 8.39
N TRP A 150 16.44 15.49 9.72
CA TRP A 150 15.35 14.99 10.55
C TRP A 150 14.40 16.06 11.08
N ARG A 151 14.55 17.33 10.65
CA ARG A 151 13.76 18.45 11.19
C ARG A 151 12.25 18.24 10.99
N ARG A 152 11.85 17.70 9.83
CA ARG A 152 10.44 17.44 9.48
C ARG A 152 9.81 16.34 10.32
N TRP A 153 10.61 15.48 10.93
CA TRP A 153 10.14 14.39 11.78
C TRP A 153 9.72 14.89 13.17
N GLN A 154 9.95 16.16 13.51
CA GLN A 154 9.41 16.83 14.72
C GLN A 154 9.68 16.09 16.04
N GLY A 155 10.75 15.30 16.12
CA GLY A 155 11.14 14.60 17.35
C GLY A 155 10.28 13.38 17.70
N ILE A 156 9.46 12.85 16.77
CA ILE A 156 8.67 11.63 17.00
C ILE A 156 9.54 10.38 17.20
N GLY A 157 10.81 10.45 16.78
CA GLY A 157 11.83 9.43 17.00
C GLY A 157 13.17 10.06 17.38
N LYS A 158 14.24 9.30 17.23
CA LYS A 158 15.60 9.71 17.60
C LYS A 158 16.59 9.41 16.48
N PRO A 159 17.54 10.33 16.19
CA PRO A 159 18.64 10.02 15.30
C PRO A 159 19.59 9.02 15.95
N LEU A 160 20.13 8.12 15.14
CA LEU A 160 21.10 7.09 15.49
C LEU A 160 22.28 7.21 14.52
N HIS A 161 23.49 7.38 15.04
CA HIS A 161 24.69 7.37 14.21
C HIS A 161 25.05 5.94 13.84
N LEU A 162 25.27 5.69 12.56
CA LEU A 162 25.63 4.38 12.04
C LEU A 162 27.13 4.31 11.77
N GLN A 163 27.76 3.26 12.28
CA GLN A 163 29.11 2.90 11.90
C GLN A 163 29.03 2.15 10.56
N LEU A 164 29.17 2.90 9.47
CA LEU A 164 29.20 2.36 8.11
C LEU A 164 30.65 2.20 7.66
N ASP A 165 31.03 0.97 7.32
CA ASP A 165 32.31 0.71 6.68
C ASP A 165 32.24 1.07 5.19
N LYS A 166 33.25 1.78 4.68
CA LYS A 166 33.23 2.27 3.30
C LYS A 166 33.24 1.17 2.24
N ASP A 167 33.75 -0.01 2.61
CA ASP A 167 33.89 -1.20 1.76
C ASP A 167 32.81 -2.26 2.01
N SER A 168 31.82 -1.99 2.89
CA SER A 168 30.77 -2.96 3.20
C SER A 168 29.66 -3.01 2.15
N VAL A 169 28.89 -4.10 2.22
CA VAL A 169 27.59 -4.27 1.54
C VAL A 169 26.70 -3.04 1.76
N ASP A 170 25.86 -2.73 0.78
CA ASP A 170 24.84 -1.68 0.85
C ASP A 170 24.05 -1.79 2.19
N PRO A 171 24.05 -0.72 3.02
CA PRO A 171 23.49 -0.79 4.37
C PRO A 171 22.04 -1.25 4.40
N PHE A 172 21.22 -0.77 3.46
CA PHE A 172 19.83 -1.18 3.35
C PHE A 172 19.69 -2.66 2.95
N GLU A 173 20.43 -3.12 1.96
CA GLU A 173 20.43 -4.54 1.55
C GLU A 173 20.86 -5.47 2.69
N PHE A 174 21.83 -5.04 3.50
CA PHE A 174 22.29 -5.78 4.67
C PHE A 174 21.19 -5.88 5.75
N LEU A 175 20.51 -4.77 6.08
CA LEU A 175 19.39 -4.81 7.03
C LEU A 175 18.22 -5.64 6.49
N LEU A 176 17.93 -5.51 5.19
CA LEU A 176 16.92 -6.32 4.50
C LEU A 176 17.25 -7.81 4.56
N ALA A 177 18.54 -8.19 4.59
CA ALA A 177 18.99 -9.58 4.77
C ALA A 177 18.78 -10.12 6.18
N GLY A 178 18.92 -9.27 7.19
CA GLY A 178 18.80 -9.66 8.59
C GLY A 178 17.37 -9.91 9.03
N VAL A 179 16.38 -9.39 8.31
CA VAL A 179 14.97 -9.58 8.66
C VAL A 179 14.53 -11.00 8.30
N PRO A 180 14.09 -11.83 9.26
CA PRO A 180 13.69 -13.20 8.98
C PRO A 180 12.52 -13.23 7.99
N SER A 181 12.68 -14.01 6.91
CA SER A 181 11.66 -14.19 5.86
C SER A 181 10.51 -15.10 6.32
N SER A 182 10.73 -15.89 7.36
CA SER A 182 9.80 -16.89 7.90
C SER A 182 9.69 -16.78 9.42
N SER A 183 8.81 -15.92 9.91
CA SER A 183 8.26 -16.10 11.27
C SER A 183 7.08 -17.06 11.17
N PRO A 184 6.88 -18.00 12.13
CA PRO A 184 5.73 -18.91 12.14
C PRO A 184 4.36 -18.19 12.12
N ASN A 185 4.34 -16.89 12.42
CA ASN A 185 3.15 -16.04 12.36
C ASN A 185 2.88 -15.40 10.98
N ARG A 186 3.80 -15.51 10.01
CA ARG A 186 3.60 -14.98 8.64
C ARG A 186 2.93 -16.04 7.78
N SER A 187 1.67 -15.80 7.45
CA SER A 187 0.80 -16.78 6.78
C SER A 187 0.67 -16.50 5.27
N SER A 188 1.11 -15.32 4.81
CA SER A 188 0.95 -14.89 3.42
C SER A 188 2.20 -14.16 2.89
N SER A 189 2.46 -14.31 1.58
CA SER A 189 3.42 -13.47 0.84
C SER A 189 3.13 -11.97 0.98
N ALA A 190 1.87 -11.60 1.21
CA ALA A 190 1.44 -10.21 1.40
C ALA A 190 1.89 -9.60 2.73
N ASP A 191 2.50 -10.37 3.63
CA ASP A 191 2.99 -9.88 4.92
C ASP A 191 4.35 -9.17 4.82
N THR A 192 5.09 -9.36 3.72
CA THR A 192 6.41 -8.77 3.48
C THR A 192 6.45 -8.04 2.16
N TRP A 193 6.84 -6.76 2.17
CA TRP A 193 6.90 -5.91 0.98
C TRP A 193 8.29 -5.30 0.82
N VAL A 194 8.79 -5.28 -0.41
CA VAL A 194 9.98 -4.52 -0.80
C VAL A 194 9.63 -3.67 -2.01
N ILE A 195 9.77 -2.36 -1.87
CA ILE A 195 9.44 -1.37 -2.89
C ILE A 195 10.67 -0.52 -3.15
N ASP A 196 11.14 -0.41 -4.40
CA ASP A 196 12.27 0.46 -4.73
C ASP A 196 12.03 1.33 -5.97
N ALA A 197 12.64 2.52 -5.95
CA ALA A 197 12.63 3.46 -7.06
C ALA A 197 13.63 3.05 -8.17
N GLY A 198 14.63 2.25 -7.83
CA GLY A 198 15.55 1.60 -8.77
C GLY A 198 15.16 0.14 -8.96
N SER A 199 16.15 -0.76 -8.86
CA SER A 199 15.95 -2.22 -8.86
C SER A 199 16.85 -2.97 -7.88
N SER A 200 17.75 -2.29 -7.17
CA SER A 200 18.80 -2.94 -6.36
C SER A 200 18.22 -3.77 -5.21
N ALA A 201 17.26 -3.23 -4.45
CA ALA A 201 16.67 -3.93 -3.31
C ALA A 201 15.87 -5.17 -3.76
N VAL A 202 15.06 -5.03 -4.81
CA VAL A 202 14.31 -6.17 -5.36
C VAL A 202 15.25 -7.22 -5.94
N ASN A 203 16.27 -6.81 -6.69
CA ASN A 203 17.28 -7.74 -7.23
C ASN A 203 18.04 -8.46 -6.12
N ALA A 204 18.36 -7.79 -5.00
CA ALA A 204 19.01 -8.42 -3.85
C ALA A 204 18.14 -9.52 -3.22
N VAL A 205 16.82 -9.32 -3.11
CA VAL A 205 15.90 -10.37 -2.62
C VAL A 205 15.80 -11.54 -3.61
N LEU A 206 15.64 -11.25 -4.91
CA LEU A 206 15.54 -12.27 -5.95
C LEU A 206 16.81 -13.13 -6.03
N LYS A 207 18.00 -12.53 -5.94
CA LYS A 207 19.28 -13.25 -5.93
C LYS A 207 19.42 -14.22 -4.76
N ARG A 208 18.88 -13.86 -3.59
CA ARG A 208 18.93 -14.70 -2.38
C ARG A 208 17.86 -15.78 -2.34
N THR A 209 16.81 -15.62 -3.14
CA THR A 209 15.66 -16.53 -3.15
C THR A 209 15.42 -17.04 -4.58
N PRO A 210 16.27 -17.94 -5.11
CA PRO A 210 16.12 -18.41 -6.49
C PRO A 210 14.77 -19.10 -6.77
N GLU A 211 14.18 -19.71 -5.74
CA GLU A 211 12.87 -20.38 -5.81
C GLU A 211 11.67 -19.42 -5.68
N PHE A 212 11.90 -18.10 -5.60
CA PHE A 212 10.86 -17.10 -5.37
C PHE A 212 9.69 -17.21 -6.35
N LEU A 213 9.97 -17.48 -7.64
CA LEU A 213 8.92 -17.59 -8.65
C LEU A 213 8.02 -18.83 -8.46
N SER A 214 8.55 -19.89 -7.85
CA SER A 214 7.78 -21.09 -7.53
C SER A 214 7.04 -20.96 -6.21
N LYS A 215 7.58 -20.18 -5.26
CA LYS A 215 6.96 -19.94 -3.95
C LYS A 215 7.25 -18.50 -3.47
N PRO A 216 6.42 -17.52 -3.86
CA PRO A 216 6.60 -16.14 -3.44
C PRO A 216 6.46 -16.03 -1.91
N THR A 217 7.45 -15.43 -1.26
CA THR A 217 7.47 -15.19 0.20
C THR A 217 7.28 -13.71 0.55
N SER A 218 7.31 -12.84 -0.46
CA SER A 218 7.17 -11.39 -0.34
C SER A 218 6.59 -10.80 -1.61
N ILE A 219 6.06 -9.59 -1.53
CA ILE A 219 5.70 -8.78 -2.68
C ILE A 219 6.86 -7.85 -3.03
N LEU A 220 7.32 -7.93 -4.27
CA LEU A 220 8.49 -7.22 -4.77
C LEU A 220 8.08 -6.26 -5.88
N LEU A 221 8.29 -4.97 -5.66
CA LEU A 221 7.90 -3.91 -6.59
C LEU A 221 9.09 -3.00 -6.87
N SER A 222 9.47 -2.92 -8.14
CA SER A 222 10.60 -2.08 -8.58
C SER A 222 10.16 -1.19 -9.72
N TYR A 223 10.37 0.12 -9.56
CA TYR A 223 10.00 1.10 -10.56
C TYR A 223 10.77 0.91 -11.88
N GLU A 224 12.05 0.51 -11.78
CA GLU A 224 12.90 0.23 -12.94
C GLU A 224 12.50 -1.08 -13.62
N ARG A 225 12.23 -2.15 -12.85
CA ARG A 225 11.78 -3.45 -13.41
C ARG A 225 10.37 -3.36 -14.01
N LEU A 226 9.55 -2.42 -13.57
CA LEU A 226 8.26 -2.08 -14.16
C LEU A 226 8.36 -1.14 -15.38
N SER A 227 9.55 -0.86 -15.91
CA SER A 227 9.73 -0.02 -17.10
C SER A 227 8.85 -0.43 -18.29
N SER A 228 8.81 -1.72 -18.64
CA SER A 228 7.95 -2.21 -19.72
C SER A 228 6.46 -1.97 -19.41
N TYR A 229 6.04 -2.20 -18.16
CA TYR A 229 4.68 -1.88 -17.72
C TYR A 229 4.36 -0.40 -17.92
N ARG A 230 5.21 0.48 -17.40
CA ARG A 230 5.03 1.92 -17.48
C ARG A 230 5.00 2.41 -18.92
N GLU A 231 5.87 1.89 -19.79
CA GLU A 231 5.88 2.25 -21.21
C GLU A 231 4.61 1.86 -21.94
N ASN A 232 4.11 0.64 -21.75
CA ASN A 232 2.86 0.21 -22.37
C ASN A 232 1.65 0.96 -21.80
N PHE A 233 1.63 1.17 -20.49
CA PHE A 233 0.58 1.93 -19.81
C PHE A 233 0.54 3.39 -20.28
N SER A 234 1.69 4.04 -20.38
CA SER A 234 1.84 5.38 -20.96
C SER A 234 1.42 5.43 -22.42
N HIS A 235 1.80 4.43 -23.22
CA HIS A 235 1.40 4.36 -24.63
C HIS A 235 -0.12 4.32 -24.77
N GLU A 236 -0.79 3.49 -23.97
CA GLU A 236 -2.26 3.42 -23.93
C GLU A 236 -2.88 4.75 -23.46
N MET A 237 -2.33 5.41 -22.44
CA MET A 237 -2.77 6.76 -22.04
C MET A 237 -2.61 7.79 -23.17
N ASN A 238 -1.56 7.69 -23.99
CA ASN A 238 -1.34 8.60 -25.12
C ASN A 238 -2.23 8.32 -26.33
N THR A 239 -3.00 7.22 -26.34
CA THR A 239 -4.04 7.02 -27.36
C THR A 239 -5.28 7.90 -27.14
N MET A 240 -5.40 8.57 -25.98
CA MET A 240 -6.47 9.53 -25.69
C MET A 240 -6.45 10.69 -26.70
N ARG A 241 -7.59 10.98 -27.34
CA ARG A 241 -7.77 12.32 -27.92
C ARG A 241 -8.04 13.30 -26.78
N LYS A 242 -7.70 14.58 -26.98
CA LYS A 242 -7.81 15.63 -25.95
C LYS A 242 -9.26 16.10 -25.76
N ASP A 243 -10.20 15.18 -25.58
CA ASP A 243 -11.57 15.44 -25.15
C ASP A 243 -11.91 14.60 -23.90
N LEU A 244 -12.90 15.05 -23.13
CA LEU A 244 -13.24 14.44 -21.85
C LEU A 244 -13.89 13.06 -21.99
N ALA A 245 -14.59 12.80 -23.10
CA ALA A 245 -15.25 11.51 -23.34
C ALA A 245 -14.23 10.42 -23.66
N ASP A 246 -13.17 10.76 -24.39
CA ASP A 246 -12.07 9.86 -24.70
C ASP A 246 -11.18 9.58 -23.48
N ALA A 247 -11.10 10.49 -22.52
CA ALA A 247 -10.40 10.24 -21.26
C ALA A 247 -11.07 9.09 -20.47
N ASP A 248 -12.38 9.14 -20.26
CA ASP A 248 -13.13 8.09 -19.56
C ASP A 248 -13.01 6.74 -20.29
N ALA A 249 -13.11 6.73 -21.62
CA ALA A 249 -12.97 5.52 -22.43
C ALA A 249 -11.59 4.87 -22.30
N VAL A 250 -10.51 5.65 -22.26
CA VAL A 250 -9.16 5.11 -22.05
C VAL A 250 -8.96 4.63 -20.62
N PHE A 251 -9.50 5.32 -19.61
CA PHE A 251 -9.46 4.81 -18.23
C PHE A 251 -10.22 3.49 -18.09
N ASP A 252 -11.39 3.33 -18.71
CA ASP A 252 -12.14 2.08 -18.72
C ASP A 252 -11.41 0.96 -19.45
N ARG A 253 -10.73 1.29 -20.56
CA ARG A 253 -9.85 0.35 -21.25
C ARG A 253 -8.67 -0.08 -20.39
N LEU A 254 -7.97 0.86 -19.75
CA LEU A 254 -6.85 0.56 -18.85
C LEU A 254 -7.28 -0.24 -17.61
N ARG A 255 -8.53 -0.11 -17.18
CA ARG A 255 -9.09 -0.95 -16.10
C ARG A 255 -9.30 -2.40 -16.51
N THR A 256 -9.45 -2.68 -17.81
CA THR A 256 -9.86 -4.00 -18.32
C THR A 256 -8.80 -4.70 -19.18
N VAL A 257 -7.79 -3.97 -19.66
CA VAL A 257 -6.70 -4.53 -20.46
C VAL A 257 -5.93 -5.61 -19.69
N ASP A 258 -5.53 -6.66 -20.38
CA ASP A 258 -4.63 -7.67 -19.80
C ASP A 258 -3.22 -7.10 -19.69
N VAL A 259 -2.83 -6.77 -18.45
CA VAL A 259 -1.52 -6.21 -18.10
C VAL A 259 -0.48 -7.29 -17.79
N THR A 260 -0.85 -8.57 -17.85
CA THR A 260 0.05 -9.69 -17.58
C THR A 260 1.29 -9.67 -18.49
N PRO A 261 1.18 -9.42 -19.81
CA PRO A 261 2.34 -9.37 -20.70
C PRO A 261 3.31 -8.23 -20.40
N TRP A 262 2.86 -7.18 -19.69
CA TRP A 262 3.68 -6.02 -19.36
C TRP A 262 4.40 -6.18 -18.01
N SER A 263 4.01 -7.18 -17.23
CA SER A 263 4.44 -7.37 -15.85
C SER A 263 5.69 -8.25 -15.78
N PRO A 264 6.68 -7.91 -14.93
CA PRO A 264 7.78 -8.82 -14.64
C PRO A 264 7.27 -10.07 -13.88
N PRO A 265 8.02 -11.19 -13.87
CA PRO A 265 7.57 -12.46 -13.29
C PRO A 265 7.06 -12.38 -11.84
N GLU A 266 7.73 -11.60 -11.00
CA GLU A 266 7.37 -11.41 -9.60
C GLU A 266 6.04 -10.66 -9.39
N VAL A 267 5.60 -9.89 -10.38
CA VAL A 267 4.29 -9.20 -10.38
C VAL A 267 3.25 -10.05 -11.11
N SER A 268 3.64 -10.71 -12.21
CA SER A 268 2.72 -11.49 -13.03
C SER A 268 2.23 -12.76 -12.36
N ALA A 269 2.89 -13.25 -11.30
CA ALA A 269 2.49 -14.44 -10.57
C ALA A 269 1.18 -14.27 -9.76
N ASP A 270 0.92 -13.08 -9.19
CA ASP A 270 -0.20 -12.85 -8.27
C ASP A 270 -1.22 -11.84 -8.85
N PRO A 271 -2.48 -12.23 -9.08
CA PRO A 271 -3.53 -11.33 -9.58
C PRO A 271 -3.75 -10.08 -8.71
N ALA A 272 -3.65 -10.20 -7.38
CA ALA A 272 -3.83 -9.07 -6.47
C ALA A 272 -2.68 -8.06 -6.61
N VAL A 273 -1.46 -8.54 -6.82
CA VAL A 273 -0.29 -7.67 -7.07
C VAL A 273 -0.38 -7.00 -8.44
N ARG A 274 -0.84 -7.70 -9.49
CA ARG A 274 -1.11 -7.09 -10.80
C ARG A 274 -2.14 -5.97 -10.70
N GLU A 275 -3.27 -6.23 -10.04
CA GLU A 275 -4.30 -5.21 -9.82
C GLU A 275 -3.79 -4.07 -8.94
N PHE A 276 -2.94 -4.35 -7.95
CA PHE A 276 -2.29 -3.33 -7.14
C PHE A 276 -1.49 -2.35 -8.01
N VAL A 277 -0.63 -2.85 -8.90
CA VAL A 277 0.18 -2.00 -9.79
C VAL A 277 -0.70 -1.22 -10.76
N ARG A 278 -1.70 -1.86 -11.38
CA ARG A 278 -2.68 -1.20 -12.27
C ARG A 278 -3.40 -0.06 -11.56
N SER A 279 -3.95 -0.31 -10.37
CA SER A 279 -4.66 0.69 -9.57
C SER A 279 -3.74 1.83 -9.11
N LEU A 280 -2.50 1.52 -8.72
CA LEU A 280 -1.51 2.50 -8.32
C LEU A 280 -1.25 3.51 -9.45
N TYR A 281 -1.09 3.03 -10.68
CA TYR A 281 -0.86 3.87 -11.86
C TYR A 281 -2.09 4.64 -12.33
N LEU A 282 -3.29 4.08 -12.16
CA LEU A 282 -4.55 4.76 -12.50
C LEU A 282 -4.92 5.90 -11.53
N SER A 283 -4.34 5.93 -10.33
CA SER A 283 -4.75 6.87 -9.27
C SER A 283 -4.29 8.33 -9.49
N GLY A 284 -3.51 8.62 -10.55
CA GLY A 284 -3.08 9.98 -10.87
C GLY A 284 -2.07 10.60 -9.90
N ASN A 285 -1.41 9.76 -9.09
CA ASN A 285 -0.52 10.17 -8.01
C ASN A 285 0.95 10.41 -8.43
N GLY A 286 1.25 10.31 -9.73
CA GLY A 286 2.60 10.46 -10.27
C GLY A 286 3.48 9.20 -10.24
N ALA A 287 2.99 8.07 -9.70
CA ALA A 287 3.74 6.82 -9.60
C ALA A 287 4.13 6.19 -10.95
N VAL A 288 3.48 6.58 -12.05
CA VAL A 288 3.86 6.18 -13.42
C VAL A 288 5.13 6.90 -13.90
N ILE A 289 5.37 8.12 -13.40
CA ILE A 289 6.35 9.06 -13.93
C ILE A 289 7.56 9.20 -13.00
N PHE A 290 7.35 9.14 -11.69
CA PHE A 290 8.39 9.41 -10.70
C PHE A 290 8.58 8.21 -9.76
N GLY A 291 9.82 7.69 -9.72
CA GLY A 291 10.18 6.55 -8.87
C GLY A 291 9.96 6.82 -7.37
N ASN A 292 10.26 8.04 -6.90
CA ASN A 292 10.03 8.37 -5.49
C ASN A 292 8.54 8.46 -5.13
N SER A 293 7.69 8.95 -6.05
CA SER A 293 6.23 8.90 -5.90
C SER A 293 5.71 7.46 -5.93
N PHE A 294 6.28 6.61 -6.78
CA PHE A 294 5.97 5.18 -6.80
C PHE A 294 6.27 4.49 -5.47
N VAL A 295 7.43 4.79 -4.88
CA VAL A 295 7.83 4.23 -3.57
C VAL A 295 6.87 4.67 -2.47
N GLU A 296 6.56 5.97 -2.38
CA GLU A 296 5.69 6.48 -1.32
C GLU A 296 4.26 5.96 -1.46
N TRP A 297 3.64 6.16 -2.62
CA TRP A 297 2.27 5.71 -2.84
C TRP A 297 2.14 4.20 -2.83
N GLY A 298 3.14 3.48 -3.36
CA GLY A 298 3.21 2.03 -3.27
C GLY A 298 3.23 1.56 -1.82
N ALA A 299 4.03 2.20 -0.95
CA ALA A 299 4.06 1.85 0.47
C ALA A 299 2.75 2.24 1.19
N SER A 300 2.23 3.43 0.94
CA SER A 300 0.96 3.92 1.50
C SER A 300 -0.21 3.00 1.14
N GLU A 301 -0.31 2.57 -0.12
CA GLU A 301 -1.34 1.66 -0.58
C GLU A 301 -1.12 0.22 -0.07
N ALA A 302 0.14 -0.23 0.07
CA ALA A 302 0.44 -1.52 0.70
C ALA A 302 -0.05 -1.56 2.15
N PHE A 303 0.18 -0.50 2.94
CA PHE A 303 -0.38 -0.39 4.28
C PHE A 303 -1.90 -0.41 4.25
N ARG A 304 -2.54 0.33 3.34
CA ARG A 304 -3.99 0.39 3.24
C ARG A 304 -4.62 -0.96 2.88
N ARG A 305 -4.06 -1.68 1.91
CA ARG A 305 -4.68 -2.87 1.32
C ARG A 305 -4.20 -4.18 1.94
N ALA A 306 -2.88 -4.34 2.09
CA ALA A 306 -2.27 -5.62 2.45
C ALA A 306 -1.95 -5.76 3.94
N ARG A 307 -1.80 -4.64 4.66
CA ARG A 307 -1.43 -4.61 6.09
C ARG A 307 -0.15 -5.39 6.44
N PRO A 308 0.98 -5.15 5.74
CA PRO A 308 2.18 -5.95 5.92
C PRO A 308 2.78 -5.83 7.32
N SER A 309 3.35 -6.93 7.80
CA SER A 309 4.13 -6.94 9.05
C SER A 309 5.54 -6.39 8.83
N PHE A 310 6.07 -6.52 7.61
CA PHE A 310 7.33 -5.93 7.21
C PHE A 310 7.20 -5.19 5.87
N LEU A 311 7.61 -3.92 5.85
CA LEU A 311 7.72 -3.13 4.62
C LEU A 311 9.11 -2.49 4.54
N ALA A 312 9.79 -2.70 3.42
CA ALA A 312 11.04 -2.06 3.07
C ALA A 312 10.84 -1.16 1.84
N ALA A 313 11.27 0.10 1.91
CA ALA A 313 11.10 1.08 0.85
C ALA A 313 12.41 1.85 0.59
N LYS A 314 12.92 1.80 -0.65
CA LYS A 314 14.17 2.47 -1.06
C LYS A 314 13.90 3.56 -2.09
N PHE A 315 14.15 4.81 -1.72
CA PHE A 315 14.06 5.95 -2.63
C PHE A 315 15.24 5.95 -3.62
N GLY A 316 15.18 6.82 -4.63
CA GLY A 316 16.17 6.83 -5.70
C GLY A 316 16.36 8.18 -6.36
N VAL A 317 17.26 8.17 -7.35
CA VAL A 317 17.58 9.33 -8.18
C VAL A 317 16.54 9.42 -9.30
N ARG A 318 16.02 10.64 -9.53
CA ARG A 318 15.16 10.97 -10.65
C ARG A 318 15.94 11.80 -11.65
N ALA A 319 15.55 11.74 -12.92
CA ALA A 319 16.05 12.66 -13.92
C ALA A 319 15.42 14.05 -13.75
N LYS A 320 16.18 15.10 -14.06
CA LYS A 320 15.65 16.46 -14.18
C LYS A 320 14.54 16.48 -15.24
N PRO A 321 13.42 17.18 -14.99
CA PRO A 321 12.41 17.38 -16.02
C PRO A 321 13.05 17.99 -17.27
N LYS A 322 12.89 17.33 -18.41
CA LYS A 322 13.40 17.88 -19.68
C LYS A 322 12.55 19.09 -20.10
N PRO A 323 13.15 20.14 -20.70
CA PRO A 323 12.38 21.29 -21.19
C PRO A 323 11.28 20.87 -22.18
N PHE A 324 10.14 21.56 -22.14
CA PHE A 324 9.00 21.41 -23.06
C PHE A 324 8.28 20.03 -23.08
N THR A 325 8.53 19.16 -22.10
CA THR A 325 7.78 17.89 -21.95
C THR A 325 6.35 18.06 -21.48
N GLY A 326 5.94 19.26 -21.05
CA GLY A 326 4.57 19.57 -20.62
C GLY A 326 3.50 19.42 -21.72
N VAL A 327 3.89 19.26 -22.99
CA VAL A 327 2.97 19.02 -24.12
C VAL A 327 2.61 17.53 -24.27
N ALA A 328 3.45 16.64 -23.71
CA ALA A 328 3.35 15.20 -23.80
C ALA A 328 3.48 14.57 -22.39
N VAL A 329 2.57 14.97 -21.49
CA VAL A 329 2.61 14.68 -20.04
C VAL A 329 2.73 13.18 -19.72
N PHE A 330 2.26 12.31 -20.62
CA PHE A 330 2.28 10.86 -20.42
C PHE A 330 3.26 10.12 -21.36
N ASP A 331 3.95 10.81 -22.28
CA ASP A 331 5.00 10.19 -23.08
C ASP A 331 6.28 10.03 -22.26
N ASN A 332 7.07 9.00 -22.61
CA ASN A 332 8.40 8.86 -22.05
C ASN A 332 9.26 10.07 -22.50
N PRO A 333 9.74 10.93 -21.57
CA PRO A 333 10.56 12.09 -21.89
C PRO A 333 11.84 11.75 -22.66
N ASP A 334 12.36 10.52 -22.49
CA ASP A 334 13.53 10.02 -23.20
C ASP A 334 13.24 9.68 -24.67
N LYS A 335 11.98 9.37 -25.01
CA LYS A 335 11.57 9.13 -26.40
C LYS A 335 11.21 10.44 -27.12
N VAL A 336 10.64 11.41 -26.41
CA VAL A 336 10.16 12.68 -27.00
C VAL A 336 11.26 13.74 -27.08
N ASN A 337 12.19 13.76 -26.11
CA ASN A 337 13.29 14.72 -26.09
C ASN A 337 14.63 13.97 -26.08
N PRO A 338 15.45 14.07 -27.14
CA PRO A 338 16.70 13.34 -27.29
C PRO A 338 17.83 13.87 -26.39
N ALA A 339 17.61 14.97 -25.65
CA ALA A 339 18.60 15.44 -24.70
C ALA A 339 18.90 14.35 -23.65
N PRO A 340 20.17 14.14 -23.28
CA PRO A 340 20.49 13.14 -22.27
C PRO A 340 19.81 13.48 -20.95
N SER A 341 19.26 12.47 -20.29
CA SER A 341 18.73 12.62 -18.94
C SER A 341 19.86 12.99 -17.98
N VAL A 342 19.62 14.00 -17.16
CA VAL A 342 20.57 14.50 -16.17
C VAL A 342 20.00 14.22 -14.79
N ASP A 343 20.78 13.61 -13.91
CA ASP A 343 20.36 13.33 -12.54
C ASP A 343 20.00 14.61 -11.77
N ASP A 344 18.89 14.55 -11.04
CA ASP A 344 18.42 15.59 -10.14
C ASP A 344 18.68 15.20 -8.68
N LEU A 345 19.95 15.02 -8.30
CA LEU A 345 20.30 14.60 -6.93
C LEU A 345 19.68 15.51 -5.84
N PRO A 346 19.72 16.85 -5.94
CA PRO A 346 19.11 17.71 -4.92
C PRO A 346 17.59 17.60 -4.88
N GLY A 347 16.92 17.54 -6.04
CA GLY A 347 15.46 17.38 -6.08
C GLY A 347 15.02 16.01 -5.57
N SER A 348 15.75 14.95 -5.92
CA SER A 348 15.52 13.60 -5.39
C SER A 348 15.71 13.50 -3.89
N ALA A 349 16.74 14.17 -3.34
CA ALA A 349 16.96 14.20 -1.90
C ALA A 349 15.82 14.93 -1.17
N ALA A 350 15.36 16.06 -1.71
CA ALA A 350 14.23 16.81 -1.17
C ALA A 350 12.92 15.99 -1.19
N ASP A 351 12.67 15.26 -2.30
CA ASP A 351 11.55 14.33 -2.39
C ASP A 351 11.67 13.24 -1.32
N ALA A 352 12.79 12.53 -1.27
CA ALA A 352 13.00 11.39 -0.37
C ALA A 352 12.87 11.77 1.12
N GLU A 353 13.40 12.94 1.52
CA GLU A 353 13.28 13.44 2.91
C GLU A 353 11.82 13.62 3.35
N ILE A 354 10.98 14.18 2.47
CA ILE A 354 9.56 14.43 2.75
C ILE A 354 8.75 13.13 2.65
N LEU A 355 8.96 12.37 1.57
CA LEU A 355 8.18 11.20 1.26
C LEU A 355 8.45 10.04 2.21
N ALA A 356 9.67 9.90 2.75
CA ALA A 356 9.96 8.92 3.80
C ALA A 356 9.08 9.16 5.05
N LEU A 357 8.92 10.42 5.46
CA LEU A 357 8.02 10.76 6.56
C LEU A 357 6.56 10.45 6.20
N TYR A 358 6.13 10.69 4.96
CA TYR A 358 4.77 10.36 4.53
C TYR A 358 4.48 8.86 4.54
N VAL A 359 5.44 8.02 4.17
CA VAL A 359 5.31 6.56 4.32
C VAL A 359 5.07 6.19 5.78
N TRP A 360 5.82 6.77 6.73
CA TRP A 360 5.58 6.55 8.16
C TRP A 360 4.19 7.03 8.59
N LEU A 361 3.79 8.24 8.21
CA LEU A 361 2.48 8.79 8.56
C LEU A 361 1.33 7.97 7.97
N ALA A 362 1.51 7.36 6.80
CA ALA A 362 0.53 6.46 6.20
C ALA A 362 0.33 5.20 7.04
N ALA A 363 1.40 4.60 7.57
CA ALA A 363 1.30 3.49 8.51
C ALA A 363 0.51 3.87 9.77
N GLN A 364 0.75 5.07 10.30
CA GLN A 364 0.11 5.59 11.53
C GLN A 364 -1.40 5.82 11.41
N ARG A 365 -1.98 5.75 10.20
CA ARG A 365 -3.44 5.80 10.01
C ARG A 365 -4.17 4.56 10.55
N PHE A 366 -3.42 3.53 10.94
CA PHE A 366 -3.96 2.22 11.30
C PHE A 366 -3.48 1.81 12.69
N ASN A 367 -4.43 1.46 13.57
CA ASN A 367 -4.19 1.25 15.01
C ASN A 367 -3.14 0.16 15.27
N GLU A 368 -3.13 -0.90 14.46
CA GLU A 368 -2.18 -2.01 14.56
C GLU A 368 -0.72 -1.62 14.28
N TYR A 369 -0.46 -0.41 13.78
CA TYR A 369 0.88 0.12 13.60
C TYR A 369 1.30 1.11 14.69
N GLN A 370 0.36 1.82 15.32
CA GLN A 370 0.66 2.95 16.21
C GLN A 370 1.49 2.55 17.44
N HIS A 371 1.29 1.35 17.96
CA HIS A 371 1.91 0.89 19.21
C HIS A 371 2.79 -0.36 19.05
N SER A 372 3.03 -0.80 17.82
CA SER A 372 3.66 -2.11 17.56
C SER A 372 4.57 -2.09 16.35
N THR A 373 5.00 -0.91 15.93
CA THR A 373 5.86 -0.74 14.76
C THR A 373 7.16 -0.07 15.14
N VAL A 374 8.26 -0.70 14.77
CA VAL A 374 9.56 -0.03 14.67
C VAL A 374 9.70 0.52 13.27
N CYS A 375 10.06 1.80 13.14
CA CYS A 375 10.43 2.44 11.88
C CYS A 375 11.89 2.86 11.93
N VAL A 376 12.65 2.47 10.91
CA VAL A 376 14.03 2.89 10.70
C VAL A 376 14.12 3.55 9.34
N CYS A 377 14.52 4.83 9.30
CA CYS A 377 14.82 5.54 8.07
C CYS A 377 16.31 5.79 7.95
N LEU A 378 16.97 5.16 6.98
CA LEU A 378 18.39 5.35 6.71
C LEU A 378 18.63 6.62 5.89
N ALA A 379 19.67 7.36 6.26
CA ALA A 379 20.26 8.44 5.49
C ALA A 379 21.73 8.08 5.26
N GLU A 380 22.01 7.36 4.18
CA GLU A 380 23.34 6.79 3.96
C GLU A 380 24.42 7.87 3.73
N SER A 381 24.05 8.99 3.10
CA SER A 381 24.98 10.09 2.81
C SER A 381 25.51 10.78 4.07
N THR A 382 24.80 10.66 5.19
CA THR A 382 25.20 11.21 6.50
C THR A 382 25.58 10.14 7.51
N SER A 383 25.53 8.85 7.14
CA SER A 383 25.74 7.71 8.05
C SER A 383 24.84 7.80 9.29
N GLN A 384 23.58 8.18 9.10
CA GLN A 384 22.58 8.25 10.17
C GLN A 384 21.38 7.38 9.85
N ALA A 385 20.68 6.96 10.89
CA ALA A 385 19.32 6.47 10.82
C ALA A 385 18.42 7.33 11.71
N TYR A 386 17.14 7.38 11.39
CA TYR A 386 16.11 7.89 12.28
C TYR A 386 15.26 6.72 12.77
N LEU A 387 15.23 6.52 14.08
CA LEU A 387 14.55 5.41 14.74
C LEU A 387 13.30 5.91 15.44
N ILE A 388 12.15 5.36 15.07
CA ILE A 388 10.91 5.46 15.83
C ILE A 388 10.61 4.06 16.33
N ALA A 389 10.43 3.90 17.64
CA ALA A 389 10.19 2.60 18.22
C ALA A 389 9.24 2.73 19.42
N PRO A 390 8.38 1.73 19.65
CA PRO A 390 7.52 1.71 20.82
C PRO A 390 8.36 1.36 22.07
N THR A 391 7.78 1.56 23.26
CA THR A 391 8.49 1.37 24.54
C THR A 391 9.01 -0.04 24.77
N GLU A 392 8.40 -1.04 24.12
CA GLU A 392 8.77 -2.45 24.22
C GLU A 392 10.01 -2.79 23.38
N PHE A 393 10.47 -1.90 22.50
CA PHE A 393 11.70 -2.07 21.75
C PHE A 393 12.90 -1.68 22.62
N THR A 394 13.56 -2.67 23.20
CA THR A 394 14.57 -2.50 24.26
C THR A 394 16.01 -2.61 23.76
N ALA A 395 16.28 -2.27 22.49
CA ALA A 395 17.64 -2.31 21.95
C ALA A 395 18.56 -1.28 22.64
N ALA A 396 19.65 -1.76 23.23
CA ALA A 396 20.65 -0.91 23.86
C ALA A 396 21.69 -0.45 22.81
N PHE A 397 21.58 0.82 22.39
CA PHE A 397 22.60 1.47 21.57
C PHE A 397 23.47 2.37 22.46
N HIS A 398 24.78 2.30 22.31
CA HIS A 398 25.70 3.10 23.13
C HIS A 398 25.80 4.52 22.58
N ALA A 399 25.47 5.52 23.41
CA ALA A 399 25.58 6.94 23.06
C ALA A 399 24.95 7.29 21.70
N ASP A 400 23.73 6.78 21.45
CA ASP A 400 22.99 6.96 20.18
C ASP A 400 23.83 6.59 18.94
N THR A 401 24.68 5.58 19.07
CA THR A 401 25.51 5.01 18.01
C THR A 401 25.28 3.49 17.93
N ALA A 402 25.20 2.96 16.71
CA ALA A 402 25.08 1.53 16.46
C ALA A 402 25.94 1.11 15.26
N SER A 403 26.48 -0.11 15.33
CA SER A 403 26.95 -0.79 14.13
C SER A 403 25.77 -1.38 13.34
N LEU A 404 25.96 -1.56 12.04
CA LEU A 404 24.94 -2.14 11.19
C LEU A 404 24.52 -3.57 11.63
N PRO A 405 25.43 -4.47 12.07
CA PRO A 405 25.05 -5.76 12.65
C PRO A 405 24.23 -5.63 13.94
N GLN A 406 24.54 -4.67 14.83
CA GLN A 406 23.77 -4.44 16.05
C GLN A 406 22.33 -4.03 15.73
N LEU A 407 22.17 -3.08 14.81
CA LEU A 407 20.84 -2.64 14.36
C LEU A 407 20.09 -3.81 13.72
N SER A 408 20.72 -4.54 12.80
CA SER A 408 20.15 -5.72 12.14
C SER A 408 19.63 -6.75 13.15
N SER A 409 20.45 -7.11 14.14
CA SER A 409 20.09 -8.06 15.19
C SER A 409 18.91 -7.57 16.04
N ALA A 410 18.87 -6.28 16.36
CA ALA A 410 17.76 -5.68 17.11
C ALA A 410 16.44 -5.73 16.33
N LEU A 411 16.47 -5.41 15.03
CA LEU A 411 15.30 -5.46 14.16
C LEU A 411 14.80 -6.89 13.94
N ALA A 412 15.72 -7.84 13.76
CA ALA A 412 15.40 -9.26 13.65
C ALA A 412 14.74 -9.78 14.92
N THR A 413 15.27 -9.42 16.09
CA THR A 413 14.70 -9.80 17.40
C THR A 413 13.33 -9.17 17.62
N TRP A 414 13.12 -7.94 17.14
CA TRP A 414 11.82 -7.29 17.23
C TRP A 414 10.76 -8.01 16.42
N ILE A 415 11.04 -8.43 15.19
CA ILE A 415 10.01 -8.99 14.30
C ILE A 415 9.87 -10.53 14.37
N SER A 416 10.75 -11.19 15.14
CA SER A 416 10.65 -12.61 15.47
C SER A 416 9.55 -12.83 16.51
#